data_AF-A0A497LIA5-F1
#
_entry.id   AF-A0A497LIA5-F1
#
_cell.length_a   1.000
_cell.length_b   1.000
_cell.length_c   1.000
_cell.angle_alpha   90.00
_cell.angle_beta   90.00
_cell.angle_gamma   90.00
#
_symmetry.space_group_name_H-M   'P 1'
#
loop_
_entity.id
_entity.type
_entity.pdbx_description
1 polymer ?
#
loop_
_entity_poly.entity_id
_entity_poly.type
_entity_poly.pdbx_seq_one_letter_code
_entity_poly.pdbx_strand_id
1 'polypeptide(L)'
;MLREVSCWLKKLGGPRLLNTGELCDSLAITDKVMRALIPIFGRQKRHKLLLLTKSDRVEGLLGLPHNGQTIVSFSVNPPEVSSLFEPDAAPPERRLEAAWKCFNAGYTLDTEFA
;
A
#
# COMPACT_ATOMS: atom_id res chain seq x y z
N MET A 1 -10.62 14.18 9.12
CA MET A 1 -9.54 13.17 9.02
C MET A 1 -8.40 13.56 8.06
N LEU A 2 -8.64 14.20 6.91
CA LEU A 2 -7.59 14.46 5.90
C LEU A 2 -6.84 15.81 5.99
N ARG A 3 -7.06 16.59 7.05
CA ARG A 3 -6.46 17.94 7.19
C ARG A 3 -4.94 17.88 7.23
N GLU A 4 -4.39 16.98 8.03
CA GLU A 4 -2.93 16.84 8.18
C GLU A 4 -2.27 16.37 6.90
N VAL A 5 -2.86 15.40 6.19
CA VAL A 5 -2.39 14.95 4.87
C VAL A 5 -2.39 16.11 3.87
N SER A 6 -3.46 16.92 3.86
CA SER A 6 -3.54 18.11 3.01
C SER A 6 -2.45 19.13 3.31
N CYS A 7 -2.19 19.41 4.59
CA CYS A 7 -1.09 20.30 5.00
C CYS A 7 0.27 19.72 4.64
N TRP A 8 0.44 18.40 4.85
CA TRP A 8 1.67 17.69 4.52
C TRP A 8 1.95 17.82 3.03
N LEU A 9 0.99 17.56 2.13
CA LEU A 9 1.17 17.66 0.67
C LEU A 9 1.60 19.05 0.18
N LYS A 10 1.20 20.12 0.88
CA LYS A 10 1.53 21.51 0.54
C LYS A 10 2.93 21.94 0.98
N LYS A 11 3.59 21.24 1.92
CA LYS A 11 4.91 21.65 2.41
C LYS A 11 5.90 21.77 1.24
N LEU A 12 6.70 22.84 1.25
CA LEU A 12 7.75 23.09 0.26
C LEU A 12 8.94 22.16 0.51
N GLY A 13 9.70 21.87 -0.55
CA GLY A 13 10.81 20.91 -0.52
C GLY A 13 10.68 19.83 -1.60
N GLY A 14 11.58 18.86 -1.53
CA GLY A 14 11.67 17.75 -2.48
C GLY A 14 10.50 16.76 -2.42
N PRO A 15 10.48 15.78 -3.34
CA PRO A 15 9.61 14.61 -3.26
C PRO A 15 9.68 13.96 -1.87
N ARG A 16 8.54 13.41 -1.42
CA ARG A 16 8.43 12.73 -0.13
C ARG A 16 7.49 11.54 -0.28
N LEU A 17 7.73 10.53 0.52
CA LEU A 17 6.94 9.31 0.61
C LEU A 17 6.15 9.33 1.92
N LEU A 18 4.84 9.11 1.85
CA LEU A 18 4.03 8.86 3.04
C LEU A 18 3.85 7.35 3.18
N ASN A 19 4.48 6.75 4.19
CA ASN A 19 4.34 5.34 4.52
C ASN A 19 3.13 5.13 5.44
N THR A 20 2.09 4.46 4.96
CA THR A 20 0.92 4.10 5.78
C THR A 20 1.13 2.82 6.59
N GLY A 21 2.20 2.07 6.29
CA GLY A 21 2.60 0.83 6.94
C GLY A 21 3.36 0.97 8.26
N GLU A 22 3.79 2.19 8.62
CA GLU A 22 4.77 2.42 9.69
C GLU A 22 4.30 1.95 11.08
N LEU A 23 3.02 2.19 11.38
CA LEU A 23 2.43 1.84 12.69
C LEU A 23 1.50 0.63 12.62
N CYS A 24 1.02 0.29 11.43
CA CYS A 24 0.04 -0.77 11.22
C CYS A 24 0.04 -1.18 9.75
N ASP A 25 -0.33 -2.43 9.48
CA ASP A 25 -0.62 -2.91 8.12
C ASP A 25 -1.66 -2.01 7.44
N SER A 26 -1.35 -1.56 6.23
CA SER A 26 -2.14 -0.56 5.52
C SER A 26 -3.55 -1.04 5.14
N LEU A 27 -3.80 -2.36 5.11
CA LEU A 27 -5.08 -2.96 4.69
C LEU A 27 -5.67 -3.94 5.71
N ALA A 28 -4.99 -4.25 6.82
CA ALA A 28 -5.46 -5.27 7.77
C ALA A 28 -6.85 -4.97 8.37
N ILE A 29 -7.12 -3.72 8.76
CA ILE A 29 -8.38 -3.35 9.41
C ILE A 29 -9.43 -2.91 8.38
N THR A 30 -9.03 -2.05 7.43
CA THR A 30 -9.95 -1.50 6.43
C THR A 30 -9.20 -0.93 5.23
N ASP A 31 -9.81 -1.04 4.05
CA ASP A 31 -9.35 -0.37 2.84
C ASP A 31 -9.81 1.09 2.75
N LYS A 32 -10.77 1.53 3.57
CA LYS A 32 -11.45 2.83 3.43
C LYS A 32 -10.48 4.01 3.46
N VAL A 33 -9.46 3.94 4.31
CA VAL A 33 -8.44 4.99 4.41
C VAL A 33 -7.61 5.04 3.12
N MET A 34 -7.17 3.90 2.61
CA MET A 34 -6.40 3.83 1.36
C MET A 34 -7.23 4.26 0.15
N ARG A 35 -8.50 3.84 0.09
CA ARG A 35 -9.44 4.28 -0.94
C ARG A 35 -9.66 5.80 -0.95
N ALA A 36 -9.54 6.46 0.21
CA ALA A 36 -9.58 7.91 0.31
C ALA A 36 -8.24 8.57 -0.07
N LEU A 37 -7.10 7.99 0.32
CA LEU A 37 -5.77 8.58 0.11
C LEU A 37 -5.26 8.41 -1.32
N ILE A 38 -5.47 7.26 -1.96
CA ILE A 38 -4.94 6.97 -3.29
C ILE A 38 -5.35 8.04 -4.33
N PRO A 39 -6.64 8.42 -4.46
CA PRO A 39 -7.03 9.49 -5.38
C PRO A 39 -6.44 10.86 -5.02
N ILE A 40 -6.21 11.15 -3.74
CA ILE A 40 -5.62 12.42 -3.30
C ILE A 40 -4.17 12.52 -3.77
N PHE A 41 -3.40 11.45 -3.59
CA PHE A 41 -2.03 11.38 -4.12
C PHE A 41 -2.03 11.35 -5.65
N GLY A 42 -2.98 10.66 -6.28
CA GLY A 42 -3.09 10.62 -7.75
C GLY A 42 -3.37 11.97 -8.43
N ARG A 43 -3.84 12.99 -7.70
CA ARG A 43 -4.10 14.34 -8.24
C ARG A 43 -2.85 15.21 -8.41
N GLN A 44 -1.71 14.76 -7.91
CA GLN A 44 -0.45 15.50 -7.95
C GLN A 44 0.67 14.63 -8.55
N LYS A 45 1.89 15.16 -8.70
CA LYS A 45 2.99 14.45 -9.39
C LYS A 45 4.30 14.34 -8.60
N ARG A 46 4.33 14.85 -7.36
CA ARG A 46 5.54 15.07 -6.54
C ARG A 46 5.72 14.06 -5.40
N HIS A 47 4.67 13.79 -4.64
CA HIS A 47 4.71 12.93 -3.46
C HIS A 47 4.15 11.56 -3.76
N LYS A 48 4.67 10.53 -3.10
CA LYS A 48 4.20 9.15 -3.25
C LYS A 48 3.49 8.70 -1.97
N LEU A 49 2.49 7.86 -2.13
CA LEU A 49 1.88 7.08 -1.07
C LEU A 49 2.47 5.67 -1.11
N LEU A 50 3.00 5.18 0.01
CA LEU A 50 3.43 3.80 0.17
C LEU A 50 2.44 3.07 1.06
N LEU A 51 1.83 2.03 0.52
CA LEU A 51 1.12 1.01 1.29
C LEU A 51 2.10 -0.12 1.57
N LEU A 52 2.08 -0.66 2.78
CA LEU A 52 2.74 -1.93 3.13
C LEU A 52 1.69 -2.84 3.76
N THR A 53 1.58 -4.06 3.24
CA THR A 53 0.57 -5.01 3.71
C THR A 53 1.01 -6.48 3.60
N LYS A 54 0.42 -7.32 4.44
CA LYS A 54 0.42 -8.78 4.37
C LYS A 54 -0.96 -9.33 3.95
N SER A 55 -1.91 -8.45 3.61
CA SER A 55 -3.26 -8.81 3.16
C SER A 55 -3.30 -9.10 1.66
N ASP A 56 -4.14 -10.06 1.27
CA ASP A 56 -4.45 -10.38 -0.13
C ASP A 56 -5.73 -9.65 -0.65
N ARG A 57 -6.42 -8.91 0.22
CA ARG A 57 -7.70 -8.24 -0.05
C ARG A 57 -7.51 -6.87 -0.71
N VAL A 58 -7.12 -6.86 -1.97
CA VAL A 58 -6.73 -5.64 -2.72
C VAL A 58 -7.79 -5.13 -3.68
N GLU A 59 -8.93 -5.81 -3.80
CA GLU A 59 -9.98 -5.55 -4.80
C GLU A 59 -10.50 -4.10 -4.74
N GLY A 60 -10.60 -3.53 -3.53
CA GLY A 60 -11.05 -2.15 -3.32
C GLY A 60 -10.11 -1.08 -3.89
N LEU A 61 -8.88 -1.45 -4.26
CA LEU A 61 -7.85 -0.55 -4.77
C LEU A 61 -7.79 -0.53 -6.31
N LEU A 62 -8.01 -1.67 -6.96
CA LEU A 62 -7.61 -1.92 -8.36
C LEU A 62 -8.16 -0.90 -9.39
N GLY A 63 -9.31 -0.29 -9.13
CA GLY A 63 -9.92 0.70 -10.03
C GLY A 63 -9.70 2.17 -9.67
N LEU A 64 -8.87 2.46 -8.65
CA LEU A 64 -8.71 3.83 -8.16
C LEU A 64 -7.75 4.64 -9.05
N PRO A 65 -7.97 5.95 -9.20
CA PRO A 65 -7.09 6.82 -10.00
C PRO A 65 -5.77 7.14 -9.26
N HIS A 66 -4.87 6.17 -9.18
CA HIS A 66 -3.57 6.30 -8.50
C HIS A 66 -2.56 7.13 -9.31
N ASN A 67 -2.69 7.19 -10.64
CA ASN A 67 -1.85 7.98 -11.55
C ASN A 67 -0.33 7.83 -11.29
N GLY A 68 0.08 6.60 -10.99
CA GLY A 68 1.46 6.25 -10.64
C GLY A 68 1.97 6.83 -9.32
N GLN A 69 1.15 7.52 -8.50
CA GLN A 69 1.58 8.12 -7.23
C GLN A 69 1.39 7.24 -6.00
N THR A 70 1.08 5.96 -6.21
CA THR A 70 0.95 4.97 -5.14
C THR A 70 1.85 3.78 -5.45
N ILE A 71 2.64 3.40 -4.44
CA ILE A 71 3.41 2.17 -4.38
C ILE A 71 2.66 1.23 -3.44
N VAL A 72 2.43 -0.02 -3.88
CA VAL A 72 1.86 -1.07 -3.05
C VAL A 72 2.97 -2.07 -2.77
N SER A 73 3.41 -2.09 -1.52
CA SER A 73 4.42 -3.02 -1.03
C SER A 73 3.77 -4.20 -0.31
N PHE A 74 4.27 -5.40 -0.61
CA PHE A 74 3.86 -6.62 0.06
C PHE A 74 5.02 -7.15 0.89
N SER A 75 4.76 -7.43 2.17
CA SER A 75 5.72 -8.10 3.03
C SER A 75 5.66 -9.60 2.77
N VAL A 76 6.78 -10.18 2.34
CA VAL A 76 6.88 -11.58 1.92
C VAL A 76 7.98 -12.26 2.71
N ASN A 77 7.61 -13.33 3.42
CA ASN A 77 8.49 -14.20 4.18
C ASN A 77 8.48 -15.62 3.59
N PRO A 78 9.51 -16.45 3.84
CA PRO A 78 9.46 -17.86 3.52
C PRO A 78 8.20 -18.53 4.12
N PRO A 79 7.57 -19.50 3.43
CA PRO A 79 6.33 -20.13 3.89
C PRO A 79 6.42 -20.70 5.31
N GLU A 80 7.57 -21.27 5.67
CA GLU A 80 7.82 -21.85 6.99
C GLU A 80 7.84 -20.78 8.10
N VAL A 81 8.44 -19.62 7.82
CA VAL A 81 8.49 -18.47 8.74
C VAL A 81 7.10 -17.86 8.88
N SER A 82 6.41 -17.66 7.76
CA SER A 82 5.06 -17.10 7.76
C SER A 82 4.07 -18.00 8.51
N SER A 83 4.15 -19.32 8.31
CA SER A 83 3.32 -20.27 9.04
C SER A 83 3.56 -20.26 10.56
N LEU A 84 4.77 -19.90 11.01
CA LEU A 84 5.13 -19.89 12.43
C LEU A 84 4.76 -18.57 13.11
N PHE A 85 4.98 -17.44 12.43
CA PHE A 85 4.89 -16.11 13.04
C PHE A 85 3.73 -15.24 12.53
N GLU A 86 3.06 -15.65 11.45
CA GLU A 86 2.02 -14.86 10.78
C GLU A 86 0.75 -15.69 10.48
N PRO A 87 0.26 -16.56 11.39
CA PRO A 87 -0.78 -17.55 11.08
C PRO A 87 -2.12 -16.94 10.62
N ASP A 88 -2.41 -15.71 11.01
CA ASP A 88 -3.65 -15.00 10.66
C ASP A 88 -3.51 -14.05 9.46
N ALA A 89 -2.30 -13.89 8.92
CA ALA A 89 -2.08 -13.14 7.69
C ALA A 89 -2.30 -14.02 6.46
N ALA A 90 -2.48 -13.42 5.28
CA ALA A 90 -2.53 -14.21 4.05
C ALA A 90 -1.18 -14.92 3.85
N PRO A 91 -1.13 -16.17 3.38
CA PRO A 91 0.14 -16.85 3.15
C PRO A 91 0.93 -16.17 2.01
N PRO A 92 2.27 -16.30 1.97
CA PRO A 92 3.13 -15.60 1.01
C PRO A 92 2.67 -15.71 -0.46
N GLU A 93 2.21 -16.90 -0.88
CA GLU A 93 1.73 -17.14 -2.24
C GLU A 93 0.52 -16.26 -2.59
N ARG A 94 -0.42 -16.11 -1.64
CA ARG A 94 -1.59 -15.24 -1.81
C ARG A 94 -1.21 -13.77 -1.85
N ARG A 95 -0.19 -13.36 -1.10
CA ARG A 95 0.36 -11.99 -1.18
C ARG A 95 0.94 -11.71 -2.55
N LEU A 96 1.64 -12.69 -3.15
CA LEU A 96 2.17 -12.57 -4.51
C LEU A 96 1.06 -12.53 -5.57
N GLU A 97 0.00 -13.33 -5.42
CA GLU A 97 -1.19 -13.23 -6.28
C GLU A 97 -1.84 -11.84 -6.21
N ALA A 98 -1.98 -11.28 -5.00
CA ALA A 98 -2.50 -9.94 -4.80
C ALA A 98 -1.57 -8.85 -5.37
N ALA A 99 -0.26 -9.01 -5.23
CA ALA A 99 0.73 -8.15 -5.87
C ALA A 99 0.55 -8.16 -7.40
N TRP A 100 0.38 -9.34 -8.00
CA TRP A 100 0.13 -9.46 -9.44
C TRP A 100 -1.15 -8.75 -9.88
N LYS A 101 -2.24 -8.82 -9.10
CA LYS A 101 -3.47 -8.04 -9.37
C LYS A 101 -3.18 -6.53 -9.36
N CYS A 102 -2.45 -6.03 -8.36
CA CYS A 102 -2.08 -4.62 -8.26
C CYS A 102 -1.17 -4.18 -9.43
N PHE A 103 -0.20 -5.01 -9.82
CA PHE A 103 0.65 -4.75 -10.99
C PHE A 103 -0.15 -4.61 -12.28
N ASN A 104 -1.07 -5.55 -12.54
CA ASN A 104 -1.94 -5.50 -13.71
C ASN A 104 -2.89 -4.30 -13.71
N ALA A 105 -3.25 -3.79 -12.52
CA ALA A 105 -4.01 -2.55 -12.36
C ALA A 105 -3.16 -1.27 -12.58
N GLY A 106 -1.84 -1.41 -12.79
CA GLY A 106 -0.93 -0.30 -13.09
C GLY A 106 -0.24 0.31 -11.86
N TYR A 107 -0.38 -0.29 -10.68
CA TYR A 107 0.35 0.16 -9.50
C TYR A 107 1.85 -0.12 -9.62
N THR A 108 2.66 0.78 -9.06
CA THR A 108 4.07 0.46 -8.78
C THR A 108 4.09 -0.55 -7.63
N LEU A 109 4.79 -1.66 -7.83
CA LEU A 109 5.00 -2.66 -6.78
C LEU A 109 6.33 -2.46 -6.08
N ASP A 110 6.33 -2.87 -4.82
CA ASP A 110 7.52 -3.10 -4.02
C ASP A 110 7.34 -4.41 -3.24
N THR A 111 8.44 -5.04 -2.84
CA THR A 111 8.40 -6.26 -2.04
C THR A 111 9.37 -6.12 -0.88
N GLU A 112 8.85 -6.21 0.33
CA GLU A 112 9.65 -6.15 1.55
C GLU A 112 9.91 -7.56 2.05
N PHE A 113 11.18 -7.96 2.05
CA PHE A 113 11.62 -9.21 2.66
C PHE A 113 11.91 -8.94 4.14
N ALA A 114 11.23 -9.65 5.04
CA ALA A 114 11.36 -9.50 6.48
C ALA A 114 12.10 -10.69 7.12
#